data_AF-A0A382P157-F1
#
_entry.id   AF-A0A382P157-F1
#
_cell.length_a   1.000
_cell.length_b   1.000
_cell.length_c   1.000
_cell.angle_alpha   90.00
_cell.angle_beta   90.00
_cell.angle_gamma   90.00
#
_symmetry.space_group_name_H-M   'P 1'
#
loop_
_entity.id
_entity.type
_entity.pdbx_description
1 polymer ?
#
loop_
_entity_poly.entity_id
_entity_poly.type
_entity_poly.pdbx_seq_one_letter_code
_entity_poly.pdbx_strand_id
1 'polypeptide(L)'
;MVERQVEMVIFMIDDRAQSGNGSDTIDAVGGLEYLVDALIDRRWKYRSLRSRWKGQKYAPKQIWVVANKADTWWDSQANILWQSQRLREHPIFNPYRPAMVKLQKAGIPCRVSMMATKIGWNVEQTLVDMLTW
;
A
#
# COMPACT_ATOMS: atom_id res chain seq x y z
N MET A 1 6.50 10.19 -10.12
CA MET A 1 5.20 10.45 -9.45
C MET A 1 4.78 11.91 -9.61
N VAL A 2 5.61 12.87 -9.16
CA VAL A 2 5.32 14.32 -9.26
C VAL A 2 4.96 14.79 -10.67
N GLU A 3 5.78 14.53 -11.70
CA GLU A 3 5.50 15.05 -13.06
C GLU A 3 4.21 14.51 -13.65
N ARG A 4 3.88 13.25 -13.35
CA ARG A 4 2.66 12.57 -13.80
C ARG A 4 1.44 12.89 -12.93
N GLN A 5 1.62 13.62 -11.82
CA GLN A 5 0.56 13.91 -10.84
C GLN A 5 -0.21 12.64 -10.44
N VAL A 6 0.54 11.60 -10.03
CA VAL A 6 -0.08 10.32 -9.63
C VAL A 6 -0.98 10.56 -8.43
N GLU A 7 -2.28 10.29 -8.58
CA GLU A 7 -3.28 10.50 -7.54
C GLU A 7 -3.43 9.28 -6.62
N MET A 8 -3.31 8.08 -7.19
CA MET A 8 -3.42 6.80 -6.48
C MET A 8 -2.13 6.01 -6.55
N VAL A 9 -1.80 5.34 -5.45
CA VAL A 9 -0.70 4.39 -5.41
C VAL A 9 -1.21 3.06 -4.87
N ILE A 10 -0.91 1.98 -5.59
CA ILE A 10 -1.17 0.62 -5.12
C ILE A 10 0.17 0.02 -4.72
N PHE A 11 0.29 -0.36 -3.46
CA PHE A 11 1.39 -1.15 -2.96
C PHE A 11 0.90 -2.58 -2.76
N MET A 12 1.34 -3.48 -3.63
CA MET A 12 0.91 -4.87 -3.60
C MET A 12 1.87 -5.71 -2.78
N ILE A 13 1.34 -6.41 -1.77
CA ILE A 13 2.08 -7.36 -0.95
C ILE A 13 1.87 -8.75 -1.55
N ASP A 14 2.96 -9.48 -1.77
CA ASP A 14 2.93 -10.91 -2.08
C ASP A 14 3.14 -11.69 -0.78
N ASP A 15 2.17 -12.52 -0.41
CA ASP A 15 2.23 -13.39 0.78
C ASP A 15 3.50 -14.26 0.82
N ARG A 16 3.99 -14.74 -0.33
CA ARG A 16 5.20 -15.56 -0.39
C ARG A 16 6.45 -14.80 0.07
N ALA A 17 6.48 -13.49 -0.09
CA ALA A 17 7.59 -12.68 0.40
C ALA A 17 7.65 -12.68 1.93
N GLN A 18 6.56 -13.03 2.62
CA GLN A 18 6.53 -13.19 4.08
C GLN A 18 6.86 -14.62 4.52
N SER A 19 6.52 -15.62 3.71
CA SER A 19 6.86 -17.03 3.97
C SER A 19 8.26 -17.44 3.49
N GLY A 20 8.92 -16.57 2.72
CA GLY A 20 10.23 -16.80 2.12
C GLY A 20 11.40 -16.60 3.08
N ASN A 21 12.60 -16.45 2.52
CA ASN A 21 13.78 -16.12 3.32
C ASN A 21 13.60 -14.72 3.93
N GLY A 22 14.11 -14.51 5.15
CA GLY A 22 13.94 -13.23 5.87
C GLY A 22 14.35 -11.98 5.08
N SER A 23 15.22 -12.12 4.08
CA SER A 23 15.60 -11.05 3.14
C SER A 23 14.42 -10.50 2.34
N ASP A 24 13.53 -11.37 1.84
CA ASP A 24 12.45 -10.98 0.93
C ASP A 24 11.39 -10.17 1.69
N THR A 25 11.15 -10.55 2.96
CA THR A 25 10.28 -9.80 3.87
C THR A 25 10.88 -8.43 4.18
N ILE A 26 12.19 -8.37 4.46
CA ILE A 26 12.90 -7.11 4.74
C ILE A 26 12.81 -6.17 3.53
N ASP A 27 13.02 -6.68 2.33
CA ASP A 27 12.96 -5.89 1.10
C ASP A 27 11.53 -5.39 0.81
N ALA A 28 10.51 -6.22 1.03
CA ALA A 28 9.12 -5.82 0.86
C ALA A 28 8.70 -4.72 1.85
N VAL A 29 9.06 -4.88 3.13
CA VAL A 29 8.78 -3.89 4.19
C VAL A 29 9.56 -2.61 3.92
N GLY A 30 10.85 -2.72 3.64
CA GLY A 30 11.73 -1.61 3.31
C GLY A 30 11.28 -0.86 2.05
N GLY A 31 10.69 -1.57 1.08
CA GLY A 31 10.08 -0.96 -0.10
C GLY A 31 8.91 -0.03 0.23
N LEU A 32 8.02 -0.44 1.13
CA LEU A 32 6.93 0.43 1.60
C LEU A 32 7.47 1.58 2.44
N GLU A 33 8.39 1.31 3.37
CA GLU A 33 9.00 2.36 4.19
C GLU A 33 9.72 3.42 3.34
N TYR A 34 10.49 2.98 2.35
CA TYR A 34 11.16 3.86 1.42
C TYR A 34 10.15 4.73 0.65
N LEU A 35 9.06 4.14 0.15
CA LEU A 35 7.99 4.88 -0.53
C LEU A 35 7.37 5.94 0.40
N VAL A 36 7.02 5.55 1.62
CA VAL A 36 6.40 6.44 2.61
C VAL A 36 7.35 7.58 2.97
N ASP A 37 8.60 7.28 3.30
CA ASP A 37 9.60 8.29 3.63
C ASP A 37 9.89 9.18 2.40
N ALA A 38 9.90 8.65 1.18
CA ALA A 38 10.05 9.47 -0.03
C ALA A 38 8.89 10.44 -0.26
N LEU A 39 7.66 10.04 0.08
CA LEU A 39 6.47 10.89 0.01
C LEU A 39 6.49 11.99 1.08
N ILE A 40 6.83 11.63 2.32
CA ILE A 40 6.85 12.55 3.47
C ILE A 40 8.01 13.56 3.33
N ASP A 41 9.23 13.06 3.09
CA ASP A 41 10.43 13.89 2.95
C ASP A 41 10.53 14.57 1.58
N ARG A 42 9.63 14.24 0.65
CA ARG A 42 9.57 14.78 -0.72
C ARG A 42 10.89 14.56 -1.47
N ARG A 43 11.45 13.34 -1.34
CA ARG A 43 12.70 12.90 -1.99
C ARG A 43 12.48 12.64 -3.48
N TRP A 44 12.28 13.71 -4.23
CA TRP A 44 12.06 13.65 -5.68
C TRP A 44 13.31 14.07 -6.45
N LYS A 45 13.64 13.34 -7.52
CA LYS A 45 14.65 13.79 -8.49
C LYS A 45 14.01 14.85 -9.40
N TYR A 46 14.47 16.08 -9.29
CA TYR A 46 13.97 17.20 -10.08
C TYR A 46 14.84 17.43 -11.31
N ARG A 47 14.19 17.65 -12.46
CA ARG A 47 14.88 18.06 -13.70
C ARG A 47 14.85 19.56 -13.92
N SER A 48 13.93 20.28 -13.28
CA SER A 48 13.72 21.72 -13.44
C SER A 48 13.23 22.40 -12.16
N LEU A 49 13.39 23.72 -12.08
CA LEU A 49 12.81 24.52 -10.98
C LEU A 49 11.29 24.32 -10.88
N ARG A 50 10.56 24.33 -12.01
CA ARG A 50 9.10 24.06 -11.99
C ARG A 50 8.76 22.71 -11.36
N SER A 51 9.52 21.66 -11.67
CA SER A 51 9.31 20.32 -11.07
C SER A 51 9.58 20.31 -9.56
N ARG A 52 10.56 21.10 -9.09
CA ARG A 52 10.87 21.27 -7.66
C ARG A 52 9.71 21.88 -6.89
N TRP A 53 9.10 22.93 -7.43
CA TRP A 53 7.96 23.59 -6.79
C TRP A 53 6.72 22.70 -6.78
N LYS A 54 6.49 21.94 -7.86
CA LYS A 54 5.42 20.93 -7.89
C LYS A 54 5.65 19.82 -6.86
N GLY A 55 6.88 19.34 -6.71
CA GLY A 55 7.21 18.29 -5.74
C GLY A 55 7.02 18.69 -4.28
N GLN A 56 7.18 19.97 -3.96
CA GLN A 56 6.93 20.48 -2.61
C GLN A 56 5.46 20.41 -2.18
N LYS A 57 4.53 20.47 -3.14
CA LYS A 57 3.08 20.43 -2.87
C LYS A 57 2.45 19.08 -3.21
N TYR A 58 3.22 18.18 -3.81
CA TYR A 58 2.71 16.90 -4.26
C TYR A 58 2.44 15.97 -3.08
N ALA A 59 1.23 15.44 -3.02
CA ALA A 59 0.85 14.29 -2.22
C ALA A 59 -0.18 13.48 -3.03
N PRO A 60 -0.10 12.15 -3.07
CA PRO A 60 -1.16 11.33 -3.64
C PRO A 60 -2.45 11.51 -2.82
N LYS A 61 -3.59 11.45 -3.49
CA LYS A 61 -4.90 11.48 -2.84
C LYS A 61 -5.10 10.27 -1.95
N GLN A 62 -4.57 9.11 -2.36
CA GLN A 62 -4.74 7.87 -1.63
C GLN A 62 -3.67 6.83 -1.93
N ILE A 63 -3.36 6.01 -0.94
CA ILE A 63 -2.51 4.83 -1.05
C ILE A 63 -3.31 3.60 -0.61
N TRP A 64 -3.22 2.53 -1.40
CA TRP A 64 -3.82 1.24 -1.11
C TRP A 64 -2.72 0.20 -0.88
N VAL A 65 -2.70 -0.39 0.31
CA VAL A 65 -1.84 -1.53 0.61
C VAL A 65 -2.68 -2.79 0.42
N VAL A 66 -2.39 -3.54 -0.64
CA VAL A 66 -3.22 -4.67 -1.06
C VAL A 66 -2.47 -5.98 -0.89
N ALA A 67 -2.99 -6.86 -0.05
CA ALA A 67 -2.45 -8.20 0.13
C ALA A 67 -2.95 -9.14 -0.97
N ASN A 68 -2.05 -9.52 -1.90
CA ASN A 68 -2.34 -10.50 -2.94
C ASN A 68 -2.23 -11.92 -2.40
N LYS A 69 -2.70 -12.89 -3.19
CA LYS A 69 -2.73 -14.33 -2.89
C LYS A 69 -3.60 -14.69 -1.69
N ALA A 70 -4.75 -14.04 -1.55
CA ALA A 70 -5.71 -14.44 -0.53
C ALA A 70 -6.05 -15.94 -0.60
N ASP A 71 -5.90 -16.62 -1.74
CA ASP A 71 -6.02 -18.08 -1.83
C ASP A 71 -5.04 -18.88 -0.95
N THR A 72 -3.90 -18.33 -0.52
CA THR A 72 -2.88 -19.04 0.26
C THR A 72 -2.96 -18.76 1.77
N TRP A 73 -3.26 -17.54 2.16
CA TRP A 73 -3.19 -17.10 3.57
C TRP A 73 -4.55 -16.81 4.21
N TRP A 74 -5.65 -16.88 3.44
CA TRP A 74 -6.96 -16.53 3.97
C TRP A 74 -7.50 -17.59 4.91
N ASP A 75 -7.70 -17.21 6.17
CA ASP A 75 -8.25 -18.05 7.21
C ASP A 75 -9.62 -17.54 7.70
N SER A 76 -10.22 -18.24 8.67
CA SER A 76 -11.49 -17.84 9.27
C SER A 76 -11.41 -16.47 9.97
N GLN A 77 -10.23 -16.12 10.52
CA GLN A 77 -10.01 -14.85 11.19
C GLN A 77 -10.01 -13.69 10.18
N ALA A 78 -9.35 -13.86 9.03
CA ALA A 78 -9.35 -12.92 7.92
C ALA A 78 -10.78 -12.63 7.45
N ASN A 79 -11.65 -13.65 7.38
CA ASN A 79 -13.05 -13.46 7.02
C ASN A 79 -13.81 -12.57 8.03
N ILE A 80 -13.64 -12.81 9.33
CA ILE A 80 -14.26 -11.99 10.39
C ILE A 80 -13.74 -10.54 10.35
N LEU A 81 -12.43 -10.38 10.16
CA LEU A 81 -11.80 -9.06 10.07
C LEU A 81 -12.24 -8.30 8.83
N TRP A 82 -12.42 -8.98 7.69
CA TRP A 82 -12.89 -8.38 6.46
C TRP A 82 -14.33 -7.88 6.59
N GLN A 83 -15.23 -8.73 7.09
CA GLN A 83 -16.63 -8.35 7.31
C GLN A 83 -16.79 -7.18 8.28
N SER A 84 -15.91 -7.09 9.29
CA SER A 84 -15.90 -5.99 10.25
C SER A 84 -15.08 -4.77 9.83
N GLN A 85 -14.60 -4.69 8.58
CA GLN A 85 -13.80 -3.56 8.06
C GLN A 85 -12.48 -3.32 8.85
N ARG A 86 -11.97 -4.35 9.53
CA ARG A 86 -10.76 -4.33 10.35
C ARG A 86 -9.64 -5.16 9.74
N LEU A 87 -9.63 -5.31 8.42
CA LEU A 87 -8.64 -6.13 7.70
C LEU A 87 -7.18 -5.73 8.00
N ARG A 88 -6.93 -4.45 8.36
CA ARG A 88 -5.62 -3.94 8.80
C ARG A 88 -5.06 -4.66 10.03
N GLU A 89 -5.94 -5.26 10.85
CA GLU A 89 -5.57 -6.00 12.05
C GLU A 89 -5.05 -7.42 11.75
N HIS A 90 -5.17 -7.89 10.50
CA HIS A 90 -4.68 -9.21 10.11
C HIS A 90 -3.15 -9.30 10.19
N PRO A 91 -2.58 -10.45 10.60
CA PRO A 91 -1.13 -10.64 10.73
C PRO A 91 -0.31 -10.30 9.48
N ILE A 92 -0.88 -10.51 8.28
CA ILE A 92 -0.22 -10.18 7.01
C ILE A 92 0.20 -8.71 6.89
N PHE A 93 -0.48 -7.82 7.61
CA PHE A 93 -0.17 -6.39 7.60
C PHE A 93 0.74 -5.96 8.76
N ASN A 94 1.02 -6.83 9.74
CA ASN A 94 1.83 -6.50 10.93
C ASN A 94 3.14 -5.80 10.60
N PRO A 95 3.96 -6.30 9.65
CA PRO A 95 5.25 -5.68 9.34
C PRO A 95 5.12 -4.28 8.73
N TYR A 96 4.00 -4.00 8.07
CA TYR A 96 3.76 -2.75 7.34
C TYR A 96 3.06 -1.69 8.19
N ARG A 97 2.56 -2.03 9.39
CA ARG A 97 1.85 -1.10 10.27
C ARG A 97 2.64 0.17 10.59
N PRO A 98 3.93 0.13 10.91
CA PRO A 98 4.70 1.36 11.17
C PRO A 98 4.63 2.35 10.01
N ALA A 99 4.80 1.87 8.77
CA ALA A 99 4.71 2.68 7.57
C ALA A 99 3.29 3.23 7.32
N MET A 100 2.26 2.42 7.54
CA MET A 100 0.85 2.88 7.45
C MET A 100 0.51 3.96 8.49
N VAL A 101 1.04 3.83 9.72
CA VAL A 101 0.88 4.84 10.76
C VAL A 101 1.60 6.14 10.40
N LYS A 102 2.79 6.07 9.80
CA LYS A 102 3.49 7.26 9.27
C LYS A 102 2.66 7.98 8.20
N LEU A 103 2.06 7.25 7.26
CA LEU A 103 1.16 7.83 6.25
C LEU A 103 -0.03 8.56 6.89
N GLN A 104 -0.67 7.93 7.88
CA GLN A 104 -1.80 8.52 8.58
C GLN A 104 -1.40 9.81 9.32
N LYS A 105 -0.24 9.83 9.99
CA LYS A 105 0.31 11.03 10.64
C LYS A 105 0.64 12.15 9.63
N ALA A 106 1.04 11.79 8.42
CA ALA A 106 1.29 12.74 7.33
C ALA A 106 0.00 13.24 6.64
N GLY A 107 -1.18 12.76 7.06
CA GLY A 107 -2.46 13.13 6.45
C GLY A 107 -2.71 12.51 5.07
N ILE A 108 -1.95 11.47 4.69
CA ILE A 108 -2.15 10.74 3.44
C ILE A 108 -3.07 9.55 3.71
N PRO A 109 -4.27 9.48 3.10
CA PRO A 109 -5.19 8.37 3.28
C PRO A 109 -4.56 7.04 2.86
N CYS A 110 -4.52 6.08 3.79
CA CYS A 110 -4.05 4.72 3.56
C CYS A 110 -5.21 3.75 3.76
N ARG A 111 -5.65 3.06 2.70
CA ARG A 111 -6.63 1.95 2.78
C ARG A 111 -5.92 0.62 2.59
N VAL A 112 -6.55 -0.44 3.07
CA VAL A 112 -6.07 -1.82 2.93
C VAL A 112 -7.10 -2.64 2.19
N SER A 113 -6.65 -3.58 1.36
CA SER A 113 -7.52 -4.57 0.73
C SER A 113 -6.79 -5.89 0.59
N MET A 114 -7.50 -6.90 0.09
CA MET A 114 -6.97 -8.21 -0.25
C MET A 114 -7.40 -8.58 -1.67
N MET A 115 -6.66 -9.47 -2.33
CA MET A 115 -7.09 -10.07 -3.58
C MET A 115 -6.41 -11.42 -3.79
N ALA A 116 -7.01 -12.27 -4.61
CA ALA A 116 -6.33 -13.44 -5.17
C ALA A 116 -6.37 -13.35 -6.69
N THR A 117 -5.34 -12.70 -7.25
CA THR A 117 -5.24 -12.42 -8.70
C THR A 117 -5.33 -13.66 -9.58
N LYS A 118 -4.79 -14.80 -9.11
CA LYS A 118 -4.81 -16.06 -9.88
C LYS A 118 -6.22 -16.60 -10.12
N ILE A 119 -7.12 -16.46 -9.14
CA ILE A 119 -8.49 -16.95 -9.20
C ILE A 119 -9.52 -15.84 -9.47
N GLY A 120 -9.06 -14.59 -9.62
CA GLY A 120 -9.92 -13.44 -9.85
C GLY A 120 -10.71 -12.96 -8.63
N TRP A 121 -10.36 -13.40 -7.42
CA TRP A 121 -11.13 -13.04 -6.22
C TRP A 121 -10.80 -11.64 -5.73
N ASN A 122 -11.84 -10.82 -5.56
CA ASN A 122 -11.80 -9.45 -5.04
C ASN A 122 -10.92 -8.46 -5.85
N VAL A 123 -10.54 -8.82 -7.08
CA VAL A 123 -9.68 -7.98 -7.94
C VAL A 123 -10.45 -6.78 -8.46
N GLU A 124 -11.58 -7.02 -9.12
CA GLU A 124 -12.42 -5.96 -9.72
C GLU A 124 -12.96 -5.02 -8.65
N GLN A 125 -13.58 -5.56 -7.59
CA GLN A 125 -14.12 -4.77 -6.49
C GLN A 125 -13.05 -3.85 -5.89
N THR A 126 -11.86 -4.38 -5.62
CA THR A 126 -10.75 -3.58 -5.07
C THR A 126 -10.34 -2.44 -6.01
N LEU A 127 -10.33 -2.66 -7.33
CA LEU A 127 -10.03 -1.61 -8.32
C LEU A 127 -11.17 -0.60 -8.48
N VAL A 128 -12.42 -1.01 -8.36
CA VAL A 128 -13.58 -0.11 -8.39
C VAL A 128 -13.63 0.75 -7.15
N ASP A 129 -13.49 0.15 -5.96
CA ASP A 129 -13.46 0.89 -4.68
C ASP A 129 -12.30 1.89 -4.62
N MET A 130 -11.23 1.60 -5.36
CA MET A 130 -10.12 2.51 -5.58
C MET A 130 -10.50 3.72 -6.42
N LEU A 131 -11.45 3.64 -7.34
CA LEU A 131 -11.81 4.75 -8.22
C LEU A 131 -12.98 5.58 -7.64
N THR A 132 -13.84 4.96 -6.83
CA THR A 132 -15.10 5.54 -6.34
C THR A 132 -15.02 6.10 -4.91
N TRP A 133 -13.83 6.56 -4.48
CA TRP A 133 -13.55 6.92 -3.07
C TRP A 133 -14.45 7.98 -2.44
#